data_AF-A0A925YS82-F1
#
_entry.id   AF-A0A925YS82-F1
#
_cell.length_a   1.000
_cell.length_b   1.000
_cell.length_c   1.000
_cell.angle_alpha   90.00
_cell.angle_beta   90.00
_cell.angle_gamma   90.00
#
_symmetry.space_group_name_H-M   'P 1'
#
loop_
_entity.id
_entity.type
_entity.pdbx_description
1 polymer ?
#
loop_
_entity_poly.entity_id
_entity_poly.type
_entity_poly.pdbx_seq_one_letter_code
_entity_poly.pdbx_strand_id
1 'polypeptide(L)' 'MHRRWPGNCHHSRGRIVTIAKACVIGAGVMGSGIAAHIANAGVPVLLLDIVPPNSTDRSSIAKAALERLAKEDPAPLMS' A
#
# COMPACT_ATOMS: atom_id res chain seq x y z
N MET A 1 20.37 13.80 -11.87
CA MET A 1 20.34 12.39 -12.30
C MET A 1 18.87 11.96 -12.42
N HIS A 2 18.15 12.53 -13.39
CA HIS A 2 16.72 12.32 -13.56
C HIS A 2 16.49 11.16 -14.52
N ARG A 3 16.25 9.95 -14.00
CA ARG A 3 15.69 8.86 -14.80
C ARG A 3 14.18 9.02 -14.81
N ARG A 4 13.69 9.59 -15.92
CA ARG A 4 12.28 9.73 -16.26
C ARG A 4 11.72 8.33 -16.54
N TRP A 5 10.74 7.89 -15.75
CA TRP A 5 10.08 6.59 -15.94
C TRP A 5 9.30 6.61 -17.28
N PRO A 6 9.56 5.67 -18.22
CA PRO A 6 8.98 5.71 -19.57
C PRO A 6 7.58 5.07 -19.70
N GLY A 7 6.90 4.73 -18.59
CA GLY A 7 5.54 4.20 -18.61
C GLY A 7 4.52 5.17 -18.02
N ASN A 8 3.54 5.63 -18.82
CA ASN A 8 2.43 6.49 -18.43
C ASN A 8 2.81 7.75 -17.62
N CYS A 9 3.52 8.67 -18.25
CA CYS A 9 3.43 10.06 -17.85
C CYS A 9 2.05 10.61 -18.24
N HIS A 10 1.05 10.41 -17.37
CA HIS A 10 -0.21 11.16 -17.42
C HIS A 10 0.07 12.64 -17.14
N HIS A 11 0.70 13.31 -18.11
CA HIS A 11 0.91 14.74 -18.12
C HIS A 11 -0.39 15.40 -18.61
N SER A 12 -1.47 15.22 -17.86
CA SER A 12 -2.67 16.01 -18.05
C SER A 12 -2.44 17.38 -17.44
N ARG A 13 -1.98 18.33 -18.25
CA ARG A 13 -2.20 19.75 -17.98
C ARG A 13 -3.72 19.95 -17.80
N GLY A 14 -4.18 20.00 -16.55
CA GLY A 14 -5.54 20.40 -16.18
C GLY A 14 -6.63 19.32 -16.01
N ARG A 15 -6.32 18.02 -15.95
CA ARG A 15 -7.34 17.02 -15.51
C ARG A 15 -7.09 16.58 -14.08
N ILE A 16 -8.11 16.71 -13.24
CA ILE A 16 -8.20 16.03 -11.94
C ILE A 16 -8.27 14.53 -12.24
N VAL A 17 -7.23 13.79 -11.84
CA VAL A 17 -7.20 12.33 -11.93
C VAL A 17 -7.70 11.79 -10.60
N THR A 18 -8.85 11.12 -10.63
CA THR A 18 -9.35 10.39 -9.46
C THR A 18 -8.55 9.11 -9.32
N ILE A 19 -7.93 8.90 -8.15
CA ILE A 19 -7.21 7.66 -7.84
C ILE A 19 -8.26 6.57 -7.57
N ALA A 20 -8.42 5.63 -8.50
CA ALA A 20 -9.38 4.53 -8.35
C ALA A 20 -8.85 3.39 -7.48
N LYS A 21 -7.53 3.15 -7.48
CA LYS A 21 -6.84 2.10 -6.72
C LYS A 21 -5.41 2.54 -6.43
N ALA A 22 -4.86 2.09 -5.31
CA ALA A 22 -3.46 2.33 -4.94
C ALA A 22 -2.73 1.01 -4.63
N CYS A 23 -1.42 1.01 -4.78
CA CYS A 23 -0.57 -0.13 -4.41
C CYS A 23 0.58 0.39 -3.54
N VAL A 24 0.82 -0.26 -2.41
CA VAL A 24 1.96 -0.01 -1.53
C VAL A 24 2.87 -1.23 -1.58
N ILE A 25 4.15 -0.99 -1.92
CA ILE A 25 5.18 -2.02 -2.00
C ILE A 25 6.07 -1.87 -0.77
N GLY A 26 6.01 -2.85 0.12
CA GLY A 26 6.62 -2.89 1.45
C GLY A 26 5.56 -2.90 2.55
N ALA A 27 5.43 -4.02 3.27
CA ALA A 27 4.51 -4.22 4.39
C ALA A 27 5.18 -4.02 5.76
N GLY A 28 6.25 -3.21 5.81
CA GLY A 28 6.82 -2.73 7.06
C GLY A 28 5.88 -1.77 7.81
N VAL A 29 6.35 -1.23 8.94
CA VAL A 29 5.56 -0.33 9.80
C VAL A 29 5.04 0.90 9.03
N MET A 30 5.90 1.57 8.27
CA MET A 30 5.48 2.76 7.52
C MET A 30 4.57 2.41 6.33
N GLY A 31 4.87 1.34 5.59
CA GLY A 31 4.11 0.97 4.38
C GLY A 31 2.69 0.47 4.71
N SER A 32 2.56 -0.31 5.78
CA SER A 32 1.27 -0.75 6.30
C SER A 32 0.43 0.44 6.80
N GLY A 33 1.02 1.40 7.52
CA GLY A 33 0.33 2.62 7.95
C GLY A 33 -0.16 3.52 6.81
N ILE A 34 0.64 3.68 5.75
CA ILE A 34 0.22 4.41 4.54
C ILE A 34 -0.93 3.68 3.84
N ALA A 35 -0.85 2.35 3.73
CA ALA A 35 -1.92 1.55 3.14
C ALA A 35 -3.22 1.66 3.95
N ALA A 36 -3.13 1.64 5.28
CA ALA A 36 -4.27 1.84 6.18
C ALA A 36 -4.93 3.21 5.98
N HIS A 37 -4.13 4.27 5.89
CA HIS A 37 -4.66 5.63 5.68
C HIS A 37 -5.39 5.77 4.34
N ILE A 38 -4.84 5.20 3.27
CA ILE A 38 -5.47 5.23 1.95
C ILE A 38 -6.73 4.36 1.91
N ALA A 39 -6.72 3.21 2.61
CA ALA A 39 -7.89 2.36 2.75
C ALA A 39 -9.02 3.07 3.50
N ASN A 40 -8.70 3.81 4.58
CA ASN A 40 -9.68 4.62 5.31
C ASN A 40 -10.27 5.75 4.45
N ALA A 41 -9.53 6.25 3.46
CA ALA A 41 -10.03 7.24 2.50
C ALA A 41 -11.01 6.63 1.47
N GLY A 42 -11.36 5.35 1.59
CA GLY A 42 -12.29 4.65 0.70
C GLY A 42 -11.67 4.20 -0.62
N VAL A 43 -10.34 4.28 -0.76
CA VAL A 43 -9.63 3.83 -1.95
C VAL A 43 -9.12 2.41 -1.71
N PRO A 44 -9.42 1.44 -2.59
CA PRO A 44 -8.88 0.09 -2.45
C PRO A 44 -7.35 0.08 -2.63
N VAL A 45 -6.66 -0.53 -1.66
CA VAL A 45 -5.19 -0.61 -1.61
C VAL A 45 -4.72 -2.05 -1.71
N LEU A 46 -3.72 -2.29 -2.57
CA LEU A 46 -2.95 -3.53 -2.57
C LEU A 46 -1.68 -3.34 -1.74
N LEU A 47 -1.48 -4.15 -0.70
CA LEU A 47 -0.25 -4.19 0.09
C LEU A 47 0.57 -5.41 -0.32
N LEU A 48 1.76 -5.19 -0.87
CA LEU A 48 2.65 -6.24 -1.37
C LEU A 48 3.99 -6.18 -0.64
N ASP A 49 4.61 -7.33 -0.39
CA ASP A 49 5.97 -7.41 0.15
C ASP A 49 6.76 -8.55 -0.53
N ILE A 50 8.06 -8.60 -0.27
CA ILE A 50 8.95 -9.65 -0.73
C ILE A 50 8.55 -10.99 -0.13
N VAL A 51 8.57 -12.04 -0.95
CA VAL A 51 8.32 -13.40 -0.48
C VAL A 51 9.57 -13.89 0.26
N PRO A 52 9.46 -14.31 1.54
CA PRO A 52 10.58 -14.93 2.23
C PRO A 52 11.01 -16.22 1.51
N PRO A 53 12.32 -16.49 1.38
CA PRO A 53 12.83 -17.63 0.60
C PRO A 53 12.33 -19.01 1.09
N ASN A 54 11.84 -19.11 2.33
CA ASN A 54 11.38 -20.35 2.95
C ASN A 54 9.91 -20.32 3.43
N SER A 55 9.07 -19.41 2.90
CA SER A 55 7.66 -19.31 3.30
C SER A 55 6.75 -20.06 2.34
N THR A 56 5.88 -20.92 2.88
CA THR A 56 4.79 -21.58 2.12
C THR A 56 3.68 -20.60 1.73
N ASP A 57 3.47 -19.55 2.53
CA ASP A 57 2.52 -18.48 2.25
C ASP A 57 3.26 -17.24 1.72
N ARG A 58 2.90 -16.80 0.51
CA ARG A 58 3.49 -15.62 -0.15
C ARG A 58 3.04 -14.31 0.49
N SER A 59 1.93 -14.34 1.23
CA SER A 59 1.34 -13.15 1.86
C SER A 59 1.55 -13.10 3.37
N SER A 60 2.43 -13.95 3.92
CA SER A 60 2.67 -14.03 5.37
C SER A 60 3.08 -12.69 5.99
N ILE A 61 3.96 -11.94 5.32
CA ILE A 61 4.41 -10.61 5.81
C ILE A 61 3.26 -9.59 5.77
N ALA A 62 2.50 -9.55 4.67
CA ALA A 62 1.38 -8.63 4.53
C ALA A 62 0.28 -8.92 5.57
N LYS A 63 -0.03 -10.19 5.82
CA LYS A 63 -1.00 -10.61 6.85
C LYS A 63 -0.53 -10.22 8.25
N ALA A 64 0.75 -10.48 8.57
CA ALA A 64 1.32 -10.08 9.84
C ALA A 64 1.28 -8.54 10.04
N ALA A 65 1.44 -7.77 8.96
CA ALA A 65 1.29 -6.32 9.01
C ALA A 65 -0.17 -5.89 9.26
N LEU A 66 -1.16 -6.55 8.63
CA LEU A 66 -2.58 -6.30 8.94
C LEU A 66 -2.93 -6.64 10.38
N GLU A 67 -2.47 -7.77 10.90
CA GLU A 67 -2.72 -8.17 12.29
C GLU A 67 -2.12 -7.18 13.29
N ARG A 68 -0.95 -6.62 12.98
CA ARG A 68 -0.33 -5.55 13.78
C ARG A 68 -1.18 -4.29 13.78
N LEU A 69 -1.57 -3.82 12.60
CA LEU A 69 -2.43 -2.64 12.46
C LEU A 69 -3.78 -2.82 13.16
N ALA A 70 -4.36 -4.02 13.13
CA ALA A 70 -5.62 -4.31 13.79
C ALA A 70 -5.52 -4.31 15.33
N LYS A 71 -4.30 -4.47 15.88
CA LYS A 71 -4.04 -4.56 17.33
C LYS A 71 -3.55 -3.24 17.94
N GLU A 72 -3.11 -2.28 17.12
CA GLU A 72 -2.62 -0.99 17.59
C GLU A 72 -3.76 -0.07 18.08
N ASP A 73 -3.48 0.70 19.12
CA ASP A 73 -4.41 1.64 19.76
C ASP A 73 -3.79 3.06 19.71
N PRO A 74 -4.41 4.05 19.04
CA PRO A 74 -5.68 4.02 18.32
C PRO A 74 -5.60 3.29 16.98
N ALA A 75 -6.70 2.65 16.59
CA ALA A 75 -6.78 1.84 15.37
C ALA A 75 -6.47 2.66 14.10
N PRO A 76 -5.40 2.34 13.36
CA PRO A 76 -5.11 2.96 12.06
C PRO A 76 -6.09 2.53 10.98
N LEU A 77 -6.85 1.45 11.20
CA LEU A 77 -7.92 0.98 10.33
C LEU A 77 -9.27 1.35 10.94
N MET A 78 -10.04 2.18 10.26
CA MET A 78 -11.45 2.36 10.57
C MET A 78 -12.28 1.38 9.74
N SER A 79 -13.08 0.57 10.43
CA SER A 79 -14.00 -0.44 9.89
C SER A 79 -15.13 0.17 9.06
#